data_AF-A0A967LJA2-F1
#
_entry.id   AF-A0A967LJA2-F1
#
_cell.length_a   1.000
_cell.length_b   1.000
_cell.length_c   1.000
_cell.angle_alpha   90.00
_cell.angle_beta   90.00
_cell.angle_gamma   90.00
#
_symmetry.space_group_name_H-M   'P 1'
#
loop_
_entity.id
_entity.type
_entity.pdbx_description
1 polymer ?
#
loop_
_entity_poly.entity_id
_entity_poly.type
_entity_poly.pdbx_seq_one_letter_code
_entity_poly.pdbx_strand_id
1 'polypeptide(L)' 'RKIDKIITAESSGIMIAQAIAGHFGVPFIYAKKKKPLTMKEFYAASSYSFTKEESTTLYVSKEVLLPRERV' A
#
# COMPACT_ATOMS: atom_id res chain seq x y z
N ARG A 1 -5.09 -18.82 9.09
CA ARG A 1 -3.76 -18.15 9.21
C ARG A 1 -4.02 -16.71 9.65
N LYS A 2 -3.26 -16.16 10.61
CA LYS A 2 -3.47 -14.81 11.14
C LYS A 2 -3.00 -13.74 10.14
N ILE A 3 -3.82 -12.73 9.88
CA ILE A 3 -3.50 -11.52 9.11
C ILE A 3 -3.12 -10.43 10.10
N ASP A 4 -2.05 -9.67 9.84
CA ASP A 4 -1.61 -8.60 10.74
C ASP A 4 -1.91 -7.19 10.21
N LYS A 5 -2.08 -7.04 8.88
CA LYS A 5 -2.32 -5.75 8.22
C LYS A 5 -2.90 -5.95 6.83
N ILE A 6 -3.66 -4.97 6.34
CA ILE A 6 -4.12 -4.93 4.95
C ILE A 6 -3.31 -3.90 4.16
N ILE A 7 -2.88 -4.23 2.95
CA ILE A 7 -2.22 -3.30 2.03
C ILE A 7 -3.05 -3.13 0.75
N THR A 8 -3.11 -1.89 0.24
CA THR A 8 -3.76 -1.56 -1.03
C THR A 8 -2.98 -0.49 -1.79
N ALA A 9 -3.45 -0.07 -2.96
CA ALA A 9 -2.93 1.07 -3.70
C ALA A 9 -3.98 2.20 -3.76
N GLU A 10 -3.52 3.45 -3.78
CA GLU A 10 -4.43 4.60 -3.86
C GLU A 10 -5.08 4.75 -5.27
N SER A 11 -6.29 5.29 -5.38
CA SER A 11 -7.16 5.79 -4.30
C SER A 11 -8.41 4.92 -4.10
N SER A 12 -8.91 4.28 -5.15
CA SER A 12 -10.16 3.50 -5.12
C SER A 12 -10.11 2.31 -4.15
N GLY A 13 -8.94 1.69 -3.97
CA GLY A 13 -8.76 0.56 -3.07
C GLY A 13 -8.85 0.90 -1.58
N ILE A 14 -8.79 2.18 -1.20
CA ILE A 14 -8.73 2.63 0.21
C ILE A 14 -10.00 2.24 0.97
N MET A 15 -11.18 2.50 0.41
CA MET A 15 -12.46 2.22 1.09
C MET A 15 -12.66 0.71 1.29
N ILE A 16 -12.28 -0.09 0.30
CA ILE A 16 -12.38 -1.55 0.37
C ILE A 16 -11.40 -2.09 1.42
N ALA A 17 -10.15 -1.60 1.42
CA ALA A 17 -9.15 -2.00 2.40
C ALA A 17 -9.58 -1.63 3.83
N GLN A 18 -10.16 -0.45 4.02
CA GLN A 18 -10.69 -0.02 5.32
C GLN A 18 -11.81 -0.95 5.81
N ALA A 19 -12.76 -1.32 4.93
CA ALA A 19 -13.85 -2.22 5.31
C ALA A 19 -13.33 -3.61 5.71
N ILE A 20 -12.38 -4.16 4.95
CA ILE A 20 -11.73 -5.45 5.24
C ILE A 20 -10.93 -5.36 6.55
N ALA A 21 -10.14 -4.31 6.72
CA ALA A 21 -9.35 -4.07 7.93
C ALA A 21 -10.24 -3.95 9.18
N GLY A 22 -11.38 -3.28 9.07
CA GLY A 22 -12.41 -3.22 10.10
C GLY A 22 -13.00 -4.58 10.44
N HIS A 23 -13.29 -5.41 9.43
CA HIS A 23 -13.78 -6.78 9.63
C HIS A 23 -12.78 -7.67 10.37
N PHE A 24 -11.48 -7.55 10.06
CA PHE A 24 -10.42 -8.32 10.71
C PHE A 24 -9.87 -7.70 12.00
N GLY A 25 -10.24 -6.46 12.32
CA GLY A 25 -9.71 -5.73 13.48
C GLY A 25 -8.21 -5.43 13.38
N VAL A 26 -7.68 -5.22 12.17
CA VAL A 26 -6.25 -4.95 11.90
C VAL A 26 -6.07 -3.59 11.23
N PRO A 27 -4.89 -2.94 11.29
CA PRO A 27 -4.65 -1.72 10.54
C PRO A 27 -4.59 -1.97 9.03
N PHE A 28 -4.74 -0.90 8.24
CA PHE A 28 -4.42 -0.92 6.82
C PHE A 28 -3.49 0.22 6.41
N ILE A 29 -2.76 0.00 5.32
CA ILE A 29 -1.89 0.98 4.68
C ILE A 29 -2.17 1.02 3.18
N TYR A 30 -1.75 2.08 2.51
CA TYR A 30 -1.88 2.19 1.05
C TYR A 30 -0.61 2.72 0.41
N ALA A 31 -0.27 2.17 -0.75
CA ALA A 31 0.84 2.63 -1.57
C ALA A 31 0.47 3.91 -2.32
N LYS A 32 1.40 4.87 -2.35
CA LYS A 32 1.23 6.16 -3.01
C LYS A 32 1.82 6.14 -4.41
N LYS A 33 1.16 6.76 -5.39
CA LYS A 33 1.63 6.93 -6.78
C LYS A 33 2.63 8.06 -6.94
N LYS A 34 2.71 8.96 -5.95
CA LYS A 34 3.71 10.03 -5.86
C LYS A 34 4.41 9.95 -4.52
N LYS A 35 5.73 10.09 -4.52
CA LYS A 35 6.54 10.12 -3.30
C LYS A 35 6.32 11.44 -2.54
N PRO A 36 5.77 11.43 -1.30
CA PRO A 36 5.69 12.63 -0.49
C PRO A 36 7.07 13.15 -0.11
N LEU A 37 7.18 14.46 0.15
CA LEU A 37 8.42 15.07 0.65
C LEU A 37 8.82 14.51 2.02
N THR A 38 7.83 14.18 2.85
CA THR A 38 8.02 13.64 4.20
C THR A 38 8.49 12.18 4.23
N MET A 39 8.41 11.46 3.10
CA MET A 39 8.78 10.06 3.01
C MET A 39 10.26 9.92 2.65
N LYS A 40 11.09 9.67 3.68
CA LYS A 40 12.55 9.51 3.55
C LYS A 40 12.93 8.09 3.12
N GLU A 41 12.54 7.11 3.92
CA GLU A 41 12.81 5.68 3.68
C GLU A 41 11.57 4.96 3.14
N PHE A 42 11.69 4.29 1.99
CA PHE A 42 10.55 3.67 1.33
C PHE A 42 10.91 2.39 0.58
N TYR A 43 9.89 1.56 0.35
CA TYR A 43 9.84 0.55 -0.70
C TYR A 43 9.24 1.18 -1.96
N ALA A 44 9.74 0.77 -3.13
CA ALA A 44 9.24 1.22 -4.42
C ALA A 44 9.04 0.03 -5.37
N ALA A 45 7.95 0.05 -6.13
CA ALA A 45 7.67 -0.92 -7.18
C ALA A 45 7.05 -0.22 -8.40
N SER A 46 7.46 -0.64 -9.61
CA SER A 46 6.88 -0.12 -10.85
C SER A 46 5.67 -0.97 -11.27
N SER A 47 4.57 -0.32 -11.65
CA SER A 47 3.39 -0.94 -12.23
C SER A 47 3.19 -0.42 -13.65
N TYR A 48 3.33 -1.30 -14.64
CA TYR A 48 3.08 -0.96 -16.04
C TYR A 48 1.59 -1.08 -16.38
N SER A 49 1.06 -0.07 -17.09
CA SER A 49 -0.32 -0.03 -17.56
C SER A 49 -0.37 -0.28 -19.06
N PHE A 50 -0.77 -1.49 -19.48
CA PHE A 50 -0.86 -1.85 -20.90
C PHE A 50 -1.86 -0.99 -21.69
N THR A 51 -2.92 -0.49 -21.04
CA THR A 51 -3.93 0.35 -21.71
C THR A 51 -3.49 1.80 -21.89
N LYS A 52 -2.44 2.22 -21.20
CA LYS A 52 -1.91 3.59 -21.24
C LYS A 52 -0.46 3.66 -21.69
N GLU A 53 0.15 2.49 -21.88
CA GLU A 53 1.55 2.29 -22.22
C GLU A 53 2.54 3.05 -21.30
N GLU A 54 2.14 3.28 -20.04
CA GLU A 54 2.90 4.06 -19.06
C GLU A 54 3.19 3.25 -17.80
N SER A 55 4.31 3.57 -17.12
CA SER A 55 4.64 3.02 -15.81
C SER A 55 4.32 4.01 -14.70
N THR A 56 3.71 3.54 -13.62
CA THR A 56 3.56 4.30 -12.38
C THR A 56 4.35 3.63 -11.26
N THR A 57 5.22 4.38 -10.60
CA THR A 57 5.92 3.89 -9.40
C THR A 57 5.04 4.06 -8.17
N LEU A 58 4.89 2.97 -7.42
CA LEU A 58 4.18 2.92 -6.15
C LEU A 58 5.18 2.95 -5.00
N TYR A 59 4.88 3.73 -3.96
CA TYR A 59 5.74 3.97 -2.81
C TYR A 59 5.05 3.59 -1.50
N VAL A 60 5.76 2.90 -0.61
CA VAL A 60 5.31 2.58 0.76
C VAL A 60 6.41 2.97 1.73
N SER A 61 6.10 3.74 2.78
CA SER A 61 7.09 4.09 3.81
C SER A 61 7.55 2.83 4.55
N LYS A 62 8.86 2.71 4.81
CA LYS A 62 9.37 1.59 5.63
C LYS A 62 8.86 1.64 7.07
N GLU A 63 8.46 2.83 7.55
CA GLU A 63 7.93 3.02 8.91
C GLU A 63 6.58 2.33 9.13
N VAL A 64 5.83 2.05 8.05
CA VAL A 64 4.47 1.51 8.14
C VAL A 64 4.38 0.02 7.79
N LEU A 65 5.50 -0.64 7.49
CA LEU A 65 5.57 -2.07 7.18
C LEU A 65 6.74 -2.70 7.95
N LEU A 66 6.41 -3.49 8.97
CA LEU A 66 7.40 -4.09 9.86
C LEU A 66 7.81 -5.47 9.34
N PRO A 67 9.05 -5.90 9.63
CA PRO A 67 9.49 -7.26 9.32
C PRO A 67 8.53 -8.30 9.89
N ARG A 68 8.26 -9.35 9.09
CA ARG A 68 7.43 -10.52 9.45
C ARG A 68 5.92 -10.26 9.58
N GLU A 69 5.44 -9.04 9.34
CA GLU A 69 3.99 -8.82 9.21
C GLU A 69 3.42 -9.63 8.04
N ARG A 70 2.31 -10.31 8.29
CA ARG A 70 1.56 -10.97 7.22
C ARG A 70 0.53 -9.98 6.66
N VAL A 71 0.89 -9.40 5.52
CA VAL A 71 0.04 -8.55 4.66
C VAL A 71 -0.68 -9.34 3.60
#